data_AF-A0A376VD32-F1
#
_entry.id   AF-A0A376VD32-F1
#
_cell.length_a   1.000
_cell.length_b   1.000
_cell.length_c   1.000
_cell.angle_alpha   90.00
_cell.angle_beta   90.00
_cell.angle_gamma   90.00
#
_symmetry.space_group_name_H-M   'P 1'
#
loop_
_entity.id
_entity.type
_entity.pdbx_description
1 polymer ?
#
loop_
_entity_poly.entity_id
_entity_poly.type
_entity_poly.pdbx_seq_one_letter_code
_entity_poly.pdbx_strand_id
1 'polypeptide(L)'
;MSVVISDAWRQRFGGTARLYGEKALQLFADAHICVVGIGGVGSWAAEALARTGIGAITLIDMDDVCVTNTNRQIHALRDNVGLAKAEVMAERIRQINPECRVTVVDDFVTPDNVAQYMSVGYSYVIDAIDSVRPKAALIAYCRRNKIRWSRLVARVGRLTRRRFRLPIWRKRFRTRWRRSCASA
;
A
#
# COMPACT_ATOMS: atom_id res chain seq x y z
N MET A 1 -3.10 -10.57 -16.13
CA MET A 1 -3.63 -11.94 -15.90
C MET A 1 -4.44 -11.91 -14.63
N SER A 2 -5.61 -12.55 -14.63
CA SER A 2 -6.46 -12.62 -13.43
C SER A 2 -5.92 -13.70 -12.49
N VAL A 3 -5.90 -13.40 -11.20
CA VAL A 3 -5.48 -14.32 -10.14
C VAL A 3 -6.63 -15.29 -9.86
N VAL A 4 -6.32 -16.59 -9.86
CA VAL A 4 -7.27 -17.63 -9.43
C VAL A 4 -7.28 -17.68 -7.91
N ILE A 5 -8.43 -17.39 -7.30
CA ILE A 5 -8.62 -17.45 -5.85
C ILE A 5 -8.73 -18.94 -5.43
N SER A 6 -7.71 -19.43 -4.74
CA SER A 6 -7.69 -20.79 -4.17
C SER A 6 -8.62 -20.94 -2.96
N ASP A 7 -8.88 -22.18 -2.55
CA ASP A 7 -9.63 -22.45 -1.32
C ASP A 7 -8.90 -21.92 -0.08
N ALA A 8 -7.57 -21.99 -0.06
CA ALA A 8 -6.77 -21.43 1.03
C ALA A 8 -6.90 -19.89 1.09
N TRP A 9 -6.93 -19.22 -0.05
CA TRP A 9 -7.22 -17.79 -0.14
C TRP A 9 -8.61 -17.46 0.41
N ARG A 10 -9.63 -18.26 0.06
CA ARG A 10 -11.00 -18.10 0.60
C ARG A 10 -11.05 -18.30 2.11
N GLN A 11 -10.29 -19.24 2.65
CA GLN A 11 -10.20 -19.44 4.10
C GLN A 11 -9.58 -18.22 4.80
N ARG A 12 -8.48 -17.67 4.26
CA ARG A 12 -7.82 -16.47 4.83
C ARG A 12 -8.69 -15.21 4.73
N PHE A 13 -9.36 -15.01 3.59
CA PHE A 13 -10.02 -13.74 3.25
C PHE A 13 -11.55 -13.82 3.12
N GLY A 14 -12.17 -14.89 3.60
CA GLY A 14 -13.63 -15.03 3.59
C GLY A 14 -14.34 -13.91 4.36
N GLY A 15 -13.71 -13.37 5.40
CA GLY A 15 -14.19 -12.16 6.09
C GLY A 15 -14.22 -10.92 5.19
N THR A 16 -13.19 -10.73 4.35
CA THR A 16 -13.13 -9.66 3.35
C THR A 16 -14.25 -9.82 2.32
N ALA A 17 -14.50 -11.05 1.86
CA ALA A 17 -15.59 -11.34 0.92
C ALA A 17 -16.96 -11.00 1.50
N ARG A 18 -17.22 -11.37 2.77
CA ARG A 18 -18.48 -11.05 3.45
C ARG A 18 -18.68 -9.54 3.67
N LEU A 19 -17.58 -8.79 3.86
CA LEU A 19 -17.65 -7.35 4.11
C LEU A 19 -17.78 -6.53 2.82
N TYR A 20 -17.03 -6.88 1.77
CA TYR A 20 -16.93 -6.09 0.54
C TYR A 20 -17.61 -6.73 -0.69
N GLY A 21 -18.01 -8.00 -0.58
CA GLY A 21 -18.58 -8.82 -1.64
C GLY A 21 -17.55 -9.62 -2.45
N GLU A 22 -17.98 -10.74 -3.03
CA GLU A 22 -17.13 -11.64 -3.84
C GLU A 22 -16.44 -10.92 -5.01
N LYS A 23 -17.16 -10.01 -5.69
CA LYS A 23 -16.60 -9.21 -6.79
C LYS A 23 -15.45 -8.32 -6.31
N ALA A 24 -15.54 -7.79 -5.10
CA ALA A 24 -14.47 -6.97 -4.53
C ALA A 24 -13.26 -7.81 -4.14
N LEU A 25 -13.48 -9.02 -3.60
CA LEU A 25 -12.39 -9.95 -3.31
C LEU A 25 -11.60 -10.29 -4.58
N GLN A 26 -12.28 -10.59 -5.69
CA GLN A 26 -11.62 -10.83 -6.98
C GLN A 26 -10.86 -9.59 -7.48
N LEU A 27 -11.47 -8.40 -7.37
CA LEU A 27 -10.81 -7.15 -7.72
C LEU A 27 -9.53 -6.91 -6.88
N PHE A 28 -9.54 -7.28 -5.60
CA PHE A 28 -8.37 -7.16 -4.72
C PHE A 28 -7.29 -8.17 -5.08
N ALA A 29 -7.67 -9.42 -5.35
CA ALA A 29 -6.73 -10.44 -5.81
C ALA A 29 -6.04 -10.03 -7.12
N ASP A 30 -6.78 -9.44 -8.07
CA ASP A 30 -6.23 -8.97 -9.34
C ASP A 30 -5.42 -7.66 -9.23
N ALA A 31 -5.51 -6.94 -8.10
CA ALA A 31 -4.89 -5.64 -7.94
C ALA A 31 -3.38 -5.74 -7.64
N HIS A 32 -2.62 -4.83 -8.25
CA HIS A 32 -1.21 -4.60 -7.93
C HIS A 32 -1.03 -3.20 -7.33
N ILE A 33 -0.65 -3.12 -6.06
CA ILE A 33 -0.48 -1.86 -5.33
C ILE A 33 0.98 -1.65 -4.95
N CYS A 34 1.48 -0.43 -5.22
CA CYS A 34 2.82 -0.02 -4.81
C CYS A 34 2.74 0.82 -3.53
N VAL A 35 3.61 0.55 -2.56
CA VAL A 35 3.80 1.36 -1.36
C VAL A 35 5.22 1.91 -1.38
N VAL A 36 5.35 3.24 -1.38
CA VAL A 36 6.65 3.92 -1.41
C VAL A 36 6.92 4.54 -0.04
N GLY A 37 8.00 4.09 0.61
CA GLY A 37 8.35 4.37 1.99
C GLY A 37 7.65 3.43 2.97
N ILE A 38 8.40 2.49 3.55
CA ILE A 38 7.99 1.46 4.52
C ILE A 38 8.29 1.92 5.96
N GLY A 39 7.98 3.18 6.25
CA GLY A 39 8.08 3.77 7.59
C GLY A 39 6.80 3.64 8.42
N GLY A 40 6.59 4.54 9.38
CA GLY A 40 5.46 4.49 10.32
C GLY A 40 4.05 4.68 9.74
N VAL A 41 3.94 4.87 8.43
CA VAL A 41 2.67 4.86 7.69
C VAL A 41 2.64 3.71 6.71
N GLY A 42 3.66 3.61 5.86
CA GLY A 42 3.70 2.62 4.79
C GLY A 42 3.79 1.18 5.30
N SER A 43 4.44 0.94 6.45
CA SER A 43 4.49 -0.41 7.04
C SER A 43 3.09 -0.92 7.40
N TRP A 44 2.23 -0.06 7.96
CA TRP A 44 0.84 -0.39 8.30
C TRP A 44 -0.05 -0.44 7.06
N ALA A 45 0.21 0.41 6.06
CA ALA A 45 -0.50 0.33 4.79
C ALA A 45 -0.23 -1.02 4.11
N ALA A 46 1.04 -1.44 3.99
CA ALA A 46 1.42 -2.72 3.42
C ALA A 46 0.79 -3.90 4.16
N GLU A 47 0.81 -3.88 5.50
CA GLU A 47 0.13 -4.87 6.34
C GLU A 47 -1.38 -4.94 6.05
N ALA A 48 -2.06 -3.78 5.97
CA ALA A 48 -3.49 -3.71 5.71
C ALA A 48 -3.83 -4.24 4.30
N LEU A 49 -3.02 -3.93 3.30
CA LEU A 49 -3.19 -4.45 1.93
C LEU A 49 -3.10 -5.98 1.92
N ALA A 50 -2.07 -6.55 2.56
CA ALA A 50 -1.88 -8.00 2.66
C ALA A 50 -3.08 -8.66 3.36
N ARG A 51 -3.56 -8.08 4.46
CA ARG A 51 -4.71 -8.60 5.23
C ARG A 51 -6.07 -8.42 4.55
N THR A 52 -6.14 -7.61 3.49
CA THR A 52 -7.36 -7.41 2.69
C THR A 52 -7.35 -8.27 1.41
N GLY A 53 -6.33 -9.11 1.23
CA GLY A 53 -6.24 -10.01 0.07
C GLY A 53 -5.87 -9.29 -1.23
N ILE A 54 -5.03 -8.25 -1.15
CA ILE A 54 -4.38 -7.69 -2.35
C ILE A 54 -3.39 -8.70 -2.91
N GLY A 55 -3.50 -9.03 -4.20
CA GLY A 55 -2.73 -10.13 -4.76
C GLY A 55 -1.32 -9.79 -5.22
N ALA A 56 -1.01 -8.53 -5.48
CA ALA A 56 0.37 -8.11 -5.72
C ALA A 56 0.71 -6.81 -4.99
N ILE A 57 1.85 -6.80 -4.29
CA ILE A 57 2.33 -5.66 -3.52
C ILE A 57 3.79 -5.37 -3.89
N THR A 58 4.08 -4.15 -4.32
CA THR A 58 5.46 -3.67 -4.47
C THR A 58 5.82 -2.75 -3.30
N LEU A 59 6.96 -3.00 -2.67
CA LEU A 59 7.51 -2.19 -1.59
C LEU A 59 8.77 -1.50 -2.10
N ILE A 60 8.85 -0.17 -1.95
CA ILE A 60 10.01 0.63 -2.34
C ILE A 60 10.53 1.38 -1.12
N ASP A 61 11.67 0.96 -0.59
CA ASP A 61 12.40 1.59 0.53
C ASP A 61 13.82 1.00 0.58
N MET A 62 14.81 1.82 0.94
CA MET A 62 16.23 1.44 1.06
C MET A 62 16.75 1.59 2.50
N ASP A 63 15.91 1.99 3.45
CA ASP A 63 16.31 2.11 4.85
C ASP A 63 16.35 0.74 5.56
N ASP A 64 17.21 0.64 6.57
CA ASP A 64 17.21 -0.44 7.55
C ASP A 64 16.30 -0.18 8.75
N VAL A 65 15.84 -1.26 9.38
CA VAL A 65 15.09 -1.21 10.64
C VAL A 65 15.99 -0.66 11.75
N CYS A 66 15.60 0.46 12.36
CA CYS A 66 16.30 1.05 13.49
C CYS A 66 15.51 0.86 14.80
N VAL A 67 16.19 0.68 15.94
CA VAL A 67 15.55 0.59 17.27
C VAL A 67 14.62 1.78 17.59
N THR A 68 14.93 2.97 17.08
CA THR A 68 14.10 4.18 17.25
C THR A 68 12.77 4.12 16.49
N ASN A 69 12.57 3.12 15.64
CA ASN A 69 11.37 2.90 14.85
C ASN A 69 10.28 2.18 15.66
N THR A 70 10.63 1.54 16.78
CA THR A 70 9.76 0.70 17.64
C THR A 70 8.43 1.37 18.00
N ASN A 71 8.42 2.68 18.22
CA ASN A 71 7.20 3.39 18.63
C ASN A 71 6.13 3.52 17.54
N ARG A 72 6.43 3.19 16.27
CA ARG A 72 5.53 3.51 15.15
C ARG A 72 5.61 2.61 13.91
N GLN A 73 6.56 1.69 13.81
CA GLN A 73 6.74 0.84 12.63
C GLN A 73 6.50 -0.63 12.99
N ILE A 74 5.66 -1.33 12.23
CA ILE A 74 5.21 -2.70 12.58
C ILE A 74 6.33 -3.75 12.52
N HIS A 75 7.36 -3.49 11.72
CA HIS A 75 8.50 -4.39 11.50
C HIS A 75 9.66 -4.16 12.49
N ALA A 76 9.58 -3.13 13.34
CA ALA A 76 10.61 -2.77 14.30
C ALA A 76 10.54 -3.68 15.55
N LEU A 77 10.99 -4.92 15.37
CA LEU A 77 11.17 -5.93 16.42
C LEU A 77 12.66 -6.11 16.72
N ARG A 78 12.98 -6.60 17.92
CA ARG A 78 14.38 -6.80 18.39
C ARG A 78 15.23 -7.52 17.35
N ASP A 79 14.71 -8.62 16.81
CA ASP A 79 15.46 -9.51 15.91
C ASP A 79 15.56 -8.98 14.47
N ASN A 80 14.85 -7.88 14.15
CA ASN A 80 14.85 -7.27 12.82
C ASN A 80 15.77 -6.05 12.70
N VAL A 81 16.35 -5.56 13.82
CA VAL A 81 17.18 -4.35 13.80
C VAL A 81 18.41 -4.56 12.91
N GLY A 82 18.65 -3.62 11.99
CA GLY A 82 19.74 -3.69 11.01
C GLY A 82 19.42 -4.45 9.73
N LEU A 83 18.20 -4.99 9.58
CA LEU A 83 17.74 -5.59 8.33
C LEU A 83 16.99 -4.55 7.48
N ALA A 84 17.01 -4.71 6.15
CA ALA A 84 16.28 -3.84 5.23
C ALA A 84 14.77 -3.86 5.50
N LYS A 85 14.15 -2.68 5.68
CA LYS A 85 12.73 -2.56 6.04
C LYS A 85 11.81 -3.22 5.03
N ALA A 86 12.08 -3.02 3.74
CA ALA A 86 11.26 -3.54 2.66
C ALA A 86 11.29 -5.07 2.61
N GLU A 87 12.45 -5.68 2.83
CA GLU A 87 12.60 -7.15 2.85
C GLU A 87 11.91 -7.77 4.08
N VAL A 88 12.10 -7.19 5.27
CA VAL A 88 11.41 -7.65 6.49
C VAL A 88 9.89 -7.59 6.31
N MET A 89 9.37 -6.52 5.70
CA MET A 89 7.95 -6.45 5.40
C MET A 89 7.52 -7.39 4.29
N ALA A 90 8.35 -7.62 3.28
CA ALA A 90 8.03 -8.57 2.22
C ALA A 90 7.87 -9.98 2.77
N GLU A 91 8.79 -10.40 3.63
CA GLU A 91 8.70 -11.70 4.29
C GLU A 91 7.46 -11.81 5.17
N ARG A 92 7.17 -10.78 5.96
CA ARG A 92 5.95 -10.71 6.75
C ARG A 92 4.68 -10.83 5.88
N ILE A 93 4.64 -10.19 4.70
CA ILE A 93 3.50 -10.28 3.78
C ILE A 93 3.35 -11.72 3.25
N ARG A 94 4.46 -12.39 2.90
CA ARG A 94 4.43 -13.80 2.47
C ARG A 94 3.93 -14.73 3.57
N GLN A 95 4.25 -14.46 4.84
CA GLN A 95 3.69 -15.20 5.98
C GLN A 95 2.18 -14.96 6.14
N ILE A 96 1.67 -13.77 5.82
CA ILE A 96 0.23 -13.46 5.87
C ILE A 96 -0.52 -14.12 4.71
N ASN A 97 0.00 -13.98 3.48
CA ASN A 97 -0.56 -14.56 2.28
C ASN A 97 0.57 -15.11 1.39
N PRO A 98 0.84 -16.43 1.45
CA PRO A 98 1.88 -17.07 0.64
C PRO A 98 1.65 -16.95 -0.87
N GLU A 99 0.41 -16.70 -1.28
CA GLU A 99 0.00 -16.55 -2.69
C GLU A 99 0.10 -15.08 -3.16
N CYS A 100 0.43 -14.14 -2.26
CA CYS A 100 0.66 -12.75 -2.63
C CYS A 100 1.99 -12.59 -3.37
N ARG A 101 1.96 -11.98 -4.56
CA ARG A 101 3.17 -11.63 -5.30
C ARG A 101 3.78 -10.36 -4.71
N VAL A 102 4.86 -10.53 -3.96
CA VAL A 102 5.59 -9.42 -3.34
C VAL A 102 6.84 -9.09 -4.14
N THR A 103 7.03 -7.82 -4.48
CA THR A 103 8.23 -7.31 -5.14
C THR A 103 8.87 -6.24 -4.25
N VAL A 104 10.16 -6.39 -3.98
CA VAL A 104 10.95 -5.38 -3.28
C VAL A 104 11.77 -4.59 -4.29
N VAL A 105 11.79 -3.28 -4.13
CA VAL A 105 12.72 -2.39 -4.81
C VAL A 105 13.53 -1.72 -3.70
N ASP A 106 14.77 -2.17 -3.57
CA ASP A 106 15.75 -1.62 -2.61
C ASP A 106 16.37 -0.33 -3.19
N ASP A 107 15.53 0.70 -3.33
CA ASP A 107 15.93 2.01 -3.83
C ASP A 107 15.04 3.14 -3.27
N PHE A 108 15.51 4.37 -3.36
CA PHE A 108 14.69 5.57 -3.16
C PHE A 108 14.12 6.06 -4.49
N VAL A 109 12.88 6.55 -4.46
CA VAL A 109 12.33 7.26 -5.62
C VAL A 109 13.00 8.62 -5.77
N THR A 110 13.53 8.90 -6.95
CA THR A 110 14.15 10.17 -7.34
C THR A 110 13.47 10.71 -8.60
N PRO A 111 13.69 11.99 -8.97
CA PRO A 111 13.21 12.51 -10.25
C PRO A 111 13.67 11.69 -11.47
N ASP A 112 14.82 11.04 -11.38
CA ASP A 112 15.46 10.34 -12.49
C ASP A 112 14.92 8.91 -12.67
N ASN A 113 14.64 8.20 -11.56
CA ASN A 113 14.18 6.81 -11.60
C ASN A 113 12.65 6.64 -11.46
N VAL A 114 11.89 7.69 -11.11
CA VAL A 114 10.43 7.58 -10.88
C VAL A 114 9.70 7.03 -12.10
N ALA A 115 10.16 7.37 -13.31
CA ALA A 115 9.54 6.89 -14.54
C ALA A 115 9.70 5.37 -14.70
N GLN A 116 10.89 4.86 -14.39
CA GLN A 116 11.20 3.44 -14.40
C GLN A 116 10.35 2.68 -13.38
N TYR A 117 10.30 3.15 -12.13
CA TYR A 117 9.58 2.41 -11.08
C TYR A 117 8.06 2.47 -11.20
N MET A 118 7.52 3.54 -11.79
CA MET A 118 6.07 3.70 -11.95
C MET A 118 5.53 3.15 -13.27
N SER A 119 6.37 2.67 -14.19
CA SER A 119 5.95 2.13 -15.49
C SER A 119 5.31 0.74 -15.41
N VAL A 120 5.39 0.06 -14.25
CA VAL A 120 4.84 -1.29 -14.00
C VAL A 120 3.32 -1.39 -14.24
N GLY A 121 2.58 -0.27 -14.15
CA GLY A 121 1.13 -0.26 -14.36
C GLY A 121 0.32 -0.59 -13.10
N TYR A 122 0.74 -0.06 -11.94
CA TYR A 122 0.03 -0.28 -10.67
C TYR A 122 -1.43 0.15 -10.73
N SER A 123 -2.29 -0.65 -10.08
CA SER A 123 -3.69 -0.31 -9.83
C SER A 123 -3.82 0.92 -8.92
N TYR A 124 -2.89 1.06 -7.97
CA TYR A 124 -2.81 2.19 -7.06
C TYR A 124 -1.39 2.37 -6.50
N VAL A 125 -1.00 3.61 -6.21
CA VAL A 125 0.25 3.95 -5.53
C VAL A 125 -0.05 4.64 -4.19
N ILE A 126 0.54 4.13 -3.11
CA ILE A 126 0.48 4.72 -1.78
C ILE A 126 1.81 5.42 -1.51
N ASP A 127 1.75 6.75 -1.48
CA ASP A 127 2.89 7.60 -1.14
C ASP A 127 2.95 7.81 0.38
N ALA A 128 3.92 7.16 1.02
CA ALA A 128 4.24 7.24 2.43
C ALA A 128 5.67 7.77 2.68
N ILE A 129 6.27 8.44 1.69
CA ILE A 129 7.59 9.08 1.79
C ILE A 129 7.53 10.27 2.76
N ASP A 130 8.54 10.41 3.60
CA ASP A 130 8.69 11.52 4.55
C ASP A 130 9.44 12.73 3.96
N SER A 131 10.42 12.47 3.11
CA SER A 131 11.27 13.47 2.45
C SER A 131 10.55 14.23 1.33
N VAL A 132 10.70 15.55 1.29
CA VAL A 132 9.91 16.44 0.40
C VAL A 132 10.25 16.28 -1.07
N ARG A 133 11.54 16.22 -1.43
CA ARG A 133 12.02 16.12 -2.82
C ARG A 133 11.52 14.83 -3.53
N PRO A 134 11.79 13.62 -3.02
CA PRO A 134 11.33 12.38 -3.65
C PRO A 134 9.79 12.29 -3.70
N LYS A 135 9.11 12.78 -2.65
CA LYS A 135 7.66 12.87 -2.61
C LYS A 135 7.08 13.77 -3.71
N ALA A 136 7.67 14.94 -3.93
CA ALA A 136 7.24 15.86 -4.98
C ALA A 136 7.42 15.24 -6.37
N ALA A 137 8.55 14.55 -6.61
CA ALA A 137 8.82 13.84 -7.85
C ALA A 137 7.75 12.76 -8.15
N LEU A 138 7.47 11.90 -7.16
CA LEU A 138 6.45 10.86 -7.26
C LEU A 138 5.06 11.45 -7.57
N ILE A 139 4.64 12.45 -6.81
CA ILE A 139 3.33 13.10 -6.99
C ILE A 139 3.22 13.74 -8.38
N ALA A 140 4.26 14.45 -8.82
CA ALA A 140 4.29 15.10 -10.12
C ALA A 140 4.18 14.07 -11.25
N TYR A 141 4.94 12.99 -11.17
CA TYR A 141 4.92 11.92 -12.18
C TYR A 141 3.56 11.22 -12.23
N CYS A 142 3.04 10.77 -11.09
CA CYS A 142 1.75 10.07 -11.04
C CYS A 142 0.60 10.96 -11.52
N ARG A 143 0.62 12.26 -11.20
CA ARG A 143 -0.37 13.22 -11.68
C ARG A 143 -0.31 13.44 -13.19
N ARG A 144 0.90 13.58 -13.77
CA ARG A 144 1.10 13.75 -15.23
C ARG A 144 0.63 12.53 -16.00
N ASN A 145 0.95 11.33 -15.52
CA ASN A 145 0.66 10.06 -16.19
C ASN A 145 -0.69 9.42 -15.82
N LYS A 146 -1.54 10.15 -15.07
CA LYS A 146 -2.88 9.69 -14.63
C LYS A 146 -2.86 8.36 -13.86
N ILE A 147 -1.75 8.05 -13.20
CA ILE A 147 -1.64 6.92 -12.27
C ILE A 147 -2.48 7.24 -11.04
N ARG A 148 -3.23 6.27 -10.51
CA ARG A 148 -4.04 6.48 -9.31
C ARG A 148 -3.11 6.47 -8.09
N TRP A 149 -3.14 7.52 -7.28
CA TRP A 149 -2.30 7.62 -6.09
C TRP A 149 -3.01 8.29 -4.92
N SER A 150 -2.57 7.98 -3.70
CA SER A 150 -2.92 8.72 -2.49
C SER A 150 -1.66 9.10 -1.73
N ARG A 151 -1.65 10.32 -1.20
CA ARG A 151 -0.64 10.76 -0.22
C ARG A 151 -1.16 10.49 1.17
N LEU A 152 -0.40 9.71 1.92
CA LEU A 152 -0.59 9.55 3.36
C LEU A 152 0.52 10.32 4.08
N VAL A 153 0.15 10.96 5.19
CA VAL A 153 1.09 11.72 6.03
C VAL A 153 0.77 11.39 7.48
N ALA A 154 1.73 10.82 8.21
CA ALA A 154 1.63 10.73 9.66
C ALA A 154 1.72 12.14 10.25
N ARG A 155 0.76 12.49 11.12
CA ARG A 155 0.86 13.68 11.98
C ARG A 155 1.33 13.22 13.35
N VAL A 156 2.64 13.24 13.58
CA VAL A 156 3.23 12.99 14.90
C VAL A 156 2.82 14.15 15.83
N GLY A 157 2.35 13.83 17.05
CA GLY A 157 2.02 14.82 18.08
C GLY A 157 0.57 15.33 18.15
N ARG A 158 -0.40 14.74 17.43
CA ARG A 158 -1.85 15.06 17.62
C ARG A 158 -2.67 13.80 17.93
N LEU A 159 -2.93 13.57 19.22
CA LEU A 159 -3.66 12.42 19.77
C LEU A 159 -5.18 12.44 19.53
N THR A 160 -5.68 13.18 18.54
CA THR A 160 -7.12 13.25 18.25
C THR A 160 -7.50 12.38 17.04
N ARG A 161 -7.97 11.16 17.32
CA ARG A 161 -8.47 10.14 16.36
C ARG A 161 -9.48 10.68 15.32
N ARG A 162 -10.16 11.81 15.60
CA ARG A 162 -11.25 12.37 14.79
C ARG A 162 -10.84 13.17 13.53
N ARG A 163 -9.55 13.36 13.22
CA ARG A 163 -9.12 14.26 12.12
C ARG A 163 -8.28 13.60 11.01
N PHE A 164 -8.42 12.30 10.77
CA PHE A 164 -7.98 11.73 9.49
C PHE A 164 -8.96 12.14 8.39
N ARG A 165 -8.54 13.08 7.53
CA ARG A 165 -9.25 13.45 6.30
C ARG A 165 -8.31 13.22 5.13
N LEU A 166 -8.67 12.35 4.20
CA LEU A 166 -7.98 12.22 2.91
C LEU A 166 -8.24 13.52 2.12
N PRO A 167 -7.23 14.36 1.82
CA PRO A 167 -7.48 15.67 1.20
C PRO A 167 -7.89 15.63 -0.28
N ILE A 168 -8.07 14.46 -0.90
CA ILE A 168 -8.44 14.33 -2.32
C ILE A 168 -9.61 13.35 -2.47
N TRP A 169 -10.84 13.80 -2.18
CA TRP A 169 -12.07 13.03 -2.47
C TRP A 169 -13.25 13.89 -2.95
N ARG A 170 -13.07 15.20 -3.19
CA ARG A 170 -14.22 16.10 -3.40
C ARG A 170 -14.84 16.11 -4.81
N LYS A 171 -14.21 15.59 -5.87
CA LYS A 171 -14.70 15.87 -7.24
C LYS A 171 -14.87 14.71 -8.24
N ARG A 172 -14.53 13.44 -7.96
CA ARG A 172 -14.60 12.40 -9.03
C ARG A 172 -15.26 11.05 -8.71
N PHE A 173 -15.55 10.73 -7.45
CA PHE A 173 -16.16 9.44 -7.08
C PHE A 173 -17.67 9.50 -6.77
N ARG A 174 -18.24 10.70 -6.67
CA ARG A 174 -19.65 10.88 -6.28
C ARG A 174 -20.65 10.41 -7.34
N THR A 175 -20.24 10.27 -8.60
CA THR A 175 -21.12 9.95 -9.73
C THR A 175 -21.26 8.45 -10.02
N ARG A 176 -20.25 7.61 -9.71
CA ARG A 176 -20.32 6.17 -10.02
C ARG A 176 -20.87 5.32 -8.88
N TRP A 177 -20.58 5.69 -7.62
CA TRP A 177 -21.03 4.92 -6.45
C TRP A 177 -22.52 5.14 -6.11
N ARG A 178 -23.08 6.34 -6.37
CA ARG A 178 -24.52 6.61 -6.14
C ARG A 178 -25.44 5.90 -7.14
N ARG A 179 -24.94 5.50 -8.31
CA ARG A 179 -25.78 4.82 -9.33
C ARG A 179 -25.96 3.32 -9.06
N SER A 180 -25.03 2.67 -8.36
CA SER A 180 -25.13 1.22 -8.07
C SER A 180 -25.87 0.89 -6.77
N CYS A 181 -26.16 1.86 -5.90
CA CYS A 181 -26.95 1.66 -4.68
C CYS A 181 -28.38 2.24 -4.77
N ALA A 182 -28.78 2.74 -5.95
CA ALA A 182 -30.15 3.24 -6.20
C ALA A 182 -30.98 2.27 -7.06
N SER A 183 -30.46 1.06 -7.29
CA SER A 183 -31.10 0.01 -8.09
C SER A 183 -30.88 -1.38 -7.50
N ALA A 184 -30.83 -1.46 -6.16
CA ALA A 184 -30.96 -2.70 -5.38
C ALA A 184 -32.04 -2.45 -4.33
#